data_AF-A0A8H6CUQ4-F1
#
_entry.id   AF-A0A8H6CUQ4-F1
#
_cell.length_a   1.000
_cell.length_b   1.000
_cell.length_c   1.000
_cell.angle_alpha   90.00
_cell.angle_beta   90.00
_cell.angle_gamma   90.00
#
_symmetry.space_group_name_H-M   'P 1'
#
loop_
_entity.id
_entity.type
_entity.pdbx_description
1 polymer ?
#
loop_
_entity_poly.entity_id
_entity_poly.type
_entity_poly.pdbx_seq_one_letter_code
_entity_poly.pdbx_strand_id
1 'polypeptide(L)'
;MRPVVPEEVGDLLKWRPLMLFDRTLLGPAYIESIVSSSPALVTSQGGKALPLEVWYMIIDFSNRCPENHQYSLVQPKLLQTSAGGDELVYERYKRWSPFGNIKEIEEIEMYRFYLAHPDRLYHPGLDSTCPNPFRFPFPCSGSLCAFATALLASKTKFLHLELTVPDVIKNLEDGYCTCCSGKHVFGSDFISSDTSNRWYSQLAGGPVPMFLRGFFICPLCVGLEHARESIDVHGSTPSSLYREEYKPWLLDRVESLGFKRPCFADVPNSTESLSKSIANSIARMD
;
A
#
# COMPACT_ATOMS: atom_id res chain seq x y z
N MET A 1 -0.32 -7.89 2.94
CA MET A 1 -1.63 -7.97 3.63
C MET A 1 -2.35 -9.31 3.40
N ARG A 2 -3.17 -9.75 4.36
CA ARG A 2 -4.06 -10.92 4.24
C ARG A 2 -5.47 -10.61 4.74
N PRO A 3 -6.52 -11.29 4.25
CA PRO A 3 -7.88 -11.05 4.74
C PRO A 3 -8.06 -11.51 6.19
N VAL A 4 -8.91 -10.81 6.92
CA VAL A 4 -9.38 -11.21 8.26
C VAL A 4 -10.36 -12.36 8.14
N VAL A 5 -10.27 -13.35 9.04
CA VAL A 5 -11.26 -14.42 9.18
C VAL A 5 -12.04 -14.30 10.51
N PRO A 6 -13.26 -14.86 10.61
CA PRO A 6 -14.11 -14.71 11.79
C PRO A 6 -13.47 -15.15 13.11
N GLU A 7 -12.63 -16.18 13.06
CA GLU A 7 -11.98 -16.77 14.24
C GLU A 7 -11.00 -15.81 14.92
N GLU A 8 -10.51 -14.80 14.18
CA GLU A 8 -9.51 -13.83 14.65
C GLU A 8 -10.11 -12.64 15.39
N VAL A 9 -11.44 -12.51 15.46
CA VAL A 9 -12.10 -11.34 16.08
C VAL A 9 -11.65 -11.13 17.52
N GLY A 10 -11.45 -12.21 18.30
CA GLY A 10 -10.92 -12.12 19.67
C GLY A 10 -9.50 -11.54 19.71
N ASP A 11 -8.63 -11.99 18.81
CA ASP A 11 -7.26 -11.50 18.71
C ASP A 11 -7.18 -10.05 18.22
N LEU A 12 -8.06 -9.67 17.28
CA LEU A 12 -8.20 -8.28 16.83
C LEU A 12 -8.49 -7.33 18.00
N LEU A 13 -9.40 -7.70 18.88
CA LEU A 13 -9.79 -6.89 20.03
C LEU A 13 -8.71 -6.84 21.10
N LYS A 14 -7.91 -7.90 21.23
CA LYS A 14 -6.78 -7.99 22.16
C LYS A 14 -5.59 -7.16 21.70
N TRP A 15 -5.17 -7.32 20.44
CA TRP A 15 -3.95 -6.71 19.92
C TRP A 15 -4.18 -5.32 19.32
N ARG A 16 -5.41 -5.05 18.87
CA ARG A 16 -5.85 -3.79 18.26
C ARG A 16 -4.92 -3.26 17.17
N PRO A 17 -4.57 -4.11 16.17
CA PRO A 17 -3.73 -3.71 15.05
C PRO A 17 -4.45 -2.71 14.14
N LEU A 18 -3.70 -2.03 13.28
CA LEU A 18 -4.29 -1.31 12.15
C LEU A 18 -4.65 -2.29 11.03
N MET A 19 -5.80 -2.05 10.42
CA MET A 19 -6.37 -2.87 9.37
C MET A 19 -6.72 -2.00 8.17
N LEU A 20 -6.63 -2.60 6.98
CA LEU A 20 -7.05 -1.96 5.74
C LEU A 20 -8.48 -2.39 5.45
N PHE A 21 -9.40 -1.43 5.51
CA PHE A 21 -10.81 -1.62 5.26
C PHE A 21 -11.17 -1.11 3.87
N ASP A 22 -11.57 -2.02 3.00
CA ASP A 22 -12.11 -1.73 1.68
C ASP A 22 -13.61 -1.38 1.81
N ARG A 23 -13.89 -0.09 1.68
CA ARG A 23 -15.26 0.43 1.82
C ARG A 23 -16.12 0.08 0.62
N THR A 24 -15.51 -0.13 -0.54
CA THR A 24 -16.21 -0.49 -1.77
C THR A 24 -16.76 -1.90 -1.69
N LEU A 25 -16.04 -2.80 -1.01
CA LEU A 25 -16.40 -4.23 -0.92
C LEU A 25 -17.31 -4.61 0.26
N LEU A 26 -17.55 -3.71 1.22
CA LEU A 26 -18.47 -4.02 2.34
C LEU A 26 -19.90 -4.32 1.86
N GLY A 27 -20.44 -3.52 0.95
CA GLY A 27 -21.79 -3.71 0.39
C GLY A 27 -21.93 -5.04 -0.36
N PRO A 28 -21.03 -5.34 -1.32
CA PRO A 28 -20.96 -6.65 -1.97
C PRO A 28 -20.85 -7.82 -0.99
N ALA A 29 -20.02 -7.71 0.05
CA ALA A 29 -19.90 -8.75 1.07
C ALA A 29 -21.20 -8.98 1.85
N TYR A 30 -21.94 -7.90 2.14
CA TYR A 30 -23.26 -7.97 2.76
C TYR A 30 -24.29 -8.64 1.85
N ILE A 31 -24.36 -8.26 0.58
CA ILE A 31 -25.26 -8.88 -0.40
C ILE A 31 -24.92 -10.37 -0.57
N GLU A 32 -23.63 -10.71 -0.66
CA GLU A 32 -23.18 -12.10 -0.73
C GLU A 32 -23.65 -12.91 0.48
N SER A 33 -23.55 -12.36 1.69
CA SER A 33 -24.01 -13.00 2.92
C SER A 33 -25.52 -13.25 2.91
N ILE A 34 -26.32 -12.28 2.45
CA ILE A 34 -27.78 -12.43 2.36
C ILE A 34 -28.14 -13.47 1.31
N VAL A 35 -27.62 -13.31 0.10
CA VAL A 35 -27.96 -14.15 -1.05
C VAL A 35 -27.56 -15.60 -0.81
N SER A 36 -26.43 -15.84 -0.13
CA SER A 36 -26.01 -17.20 0.25
C SER A 36 -26.91 -17.85 1.29
N SER A 37 -27.57 -17.04 2.13
CA SER A 37 -28.49 -17.52 3.16
C SER A 37 -29.90 -17.73 2.61
N SER A 38 -30.43 -16.74 1.88
CA SER A 38 -31.73 -16.80 1.20
C SER A 38 -31.82 -15.69 0.14
N PRO A 39 -31.72 -16.02 -1.17
CA PRO A 39 -31.84 -15.05 -2.26
C PRO A 39 -33.20 -14.33 -2.29
N ALA A 40 -34.24 -14.96 -1.75
CA ALA A 40 -35.60 -14.42 -1.70
C ALA A 40 -35.72 -13.21 -0.75
N LEU A 41 -34.72 -12.93 0.08
CA LEU A 41 -34.69 -11.75 0.95
C LEU A 41 -34.36 -10.45 0.20
N VAL A 42 -33.83 -10.53 -1.02
CA VAL A 42 -33.51 -9.35 -1.84
C VAL A 42 -34.52 -9.23 -2.97
N THR A 43 -35.58 -8.47 -2.72
CA THR A 43 -36.66 -8.25 -3.69
C THR A 43 -36.79 -6.79 -4.10
N SER A 44 -37.20 -6.58 -5.35
CA SER A 44 -37.75 -5.30 -5.80
C SER A 44 -39.03 -4.94 -5.02
N GLN A 45 -39.49 -3.69 -5.14
CA GLN A 45 -40.76 -3.24 -4.55
C GLN A 45 -41.97 -4.08 -5.02
N GLY A 46 -41.90 -4.71 -6.20
CA GLY A 46 -42.93 -5.62 -6.71
C GLY A 46 -42.76 -7.09 -6.28
N GLY A 47 -41.90 -7.39 -5.31
CA GLY A 47 -41.67 -8.75 -4.80
C GLY A 47 -40.84 -9.66 -5.72
N LYS A 48 -40.33 -9.15 -6.86
CA LYS A 48 -39.48 -9.93 -7.76
C LYS A 48 -38.05 -9.98 -7.22
N ALA A 49 -37.47 -11.17 -7.16
CA ALA A 49 -36.05 -11.40 -6.85
C ALA A 49 -35.28 -11.69 -8.14
N LEU A 50 -33.99 -11.30 -8.17
CA LEU A 50 -33.09 -11.72 -9.23
C LEU A 50 -32.67 -13.19 -9.01
N PRO A 51 -32.41 -13.96 -10.10
CA PRO A 51 -31.78 -15.26 -9.98
C PRO A 51 -30.42 -15.17 -9.29
N LEU A 52 -30.04 -16.24 -8.59
CA LEU A 52 -28.80 -16.33 -7.82
C LEU A 52 -27.57 -16.07 -8.69
N GLU A 53 -27.58 -16.55 -9.92
CA GLU A 53 -26.50 -16.41 -10.90
C GLU A 53 -26.24 -14.94 -11.22
N VAL A 54 -27.30 -14.12 -11.31
CA VAL A 54 -27.18 -12.69 -11.60
C VAL A 54 -26.54 -11.96 -10.41
N TRP A 55 -26.90 -12.33 -9.18
CA TRP A 55 -26.25 -11.78 -7.99
C TRP A 55 -24.76 -12.09 -7.96
N TYR A 56 -24.36 -13.33 -8.27
CA TYR A 56 -22.94 -13.68 -8.34
C TYR A 56 -22.20 -12.90 -9.42
N MET A 57 -22.81 -12.64 -10.59
CA MET A 57 -22.21 -11.77 -11.61
C MET A 57 -22.02 -10.33 -11.11
N ILE A 58 -22.98 -9.78 -10.36
CA ILE A 58 -22.90 -8.42 -9.79
C ILE A 58 -21.78 -8.35 -8.74
N ILE A 59 -21.73 -9.33 -7.83
CA ILE A 59 -20.68 -9.40 -6.79
C ILE A 59 -19.31 -9.56 -7.46
N ASP A 60 -19.17 -10.47 -8.41
CA ASP A 60 -17.93 -10.65 -9.16
C ASP A 60 -17.52 -9.36 -9.88
N PHE A 61 -18.45 -8.65 -10.51
CA PHE A 61 -18.18 -7.36 -11.14
C PHE A 61 -17.68 -6.31 -10.15
N SER A 62 -18.22 -6.25 -8.94
CA SER A 62 -17.76 -5.30 -7.91
C SER A 62 -16.34 -5.57 -7.40
N ASN A 63 -15.89 -6.82 -7.49
CA ASN A 63 -14.52 -7.21 -7.17
C ASN A 63 -13.53 -6.87 -8.30
N ARG A 64 -14.02 -6.56 -9.51
CA ARG A 64 -13.20 -6.12 -10.64
C ARG A 64 -12.80 -4.65 -10.42
N CYS A 65 -11.65 -4.25 -10.99
CA CYS A 65 -11.11 -2.89 -10.91
C CYS A 65 -10.72 -2.41 -9.50
N PRO A 66 -9.76 -3.07 -8.82
CA PRO A 66 -9.28 -2.65 -7.50
C PRO A 66 -8.73 -1.22 -7.47
N GLU A 67 -8.31 -0.67 -8.62
CA GLU A 67 -7.88 0.72 -8.77
C GLU A 67 -8.97 1.76 -8.42
N ASN A 68 -10.24 1.37 -8.42
CA ASN A 68 -11.37 2.24 -8.06
C ASN A 68 -11.86 2.01 -6.63
N HIS A 69 -11.23 1.09 -5.88
CA HIS A 69 -11.65 0.77 -4.52
C HIS A 69 -11.27 1.89 -3.56
N GLN A 70 -12.16 2.15 -2.60
CA GLN A 70 -11.94 3.18 -1.59
C GLN A 70 -11.52 2.53 -0.28
N TYR A 71 -10.25 2.71 0.08
CA TYR A 71 -9.72 2.15 1.30
C TYR A 71 -9.80 3.12 2.48
N SER A 72 -9.70 2.56 3.68
CA SER A 72 -9.56 3.31 4.92
C SER A 72 -8.74 2.53 5.92
N LEU A 73 -7.91 3.24 6.67
CA LEU A 73 -7.17 2.68 7.78
C LEU A 73 -8.06 2.68 9.02
N VAL A 74 -8.24 1.52 9.63
CA VAL A 74 -9.15 1.35 10.78
C VAL A 74 -8.48 0.55 11.90
N GLN A 75 -9.00 0.70 13.12
CA GLN A 75 -8.58 -0.06 14.29
C GLN A 75 -9.79 -0.60 15.03
N PRO A 76 -9.77 -1.87 15.48
CA PRO A 76 -10.88 -2.42 16.25
C PRO A 76 -10.93 -1.78 17.65
N LYS A 77 -12.15 -1.58 18.16
CA LYS A 77 -12.41 -1.00 19.48
C LYS A 77 -13.09 -1.95 20.42
N LEU A 78 -14.23 -2.50 20.00
CA LEU A 78 -15.02 -3.39 20.83
C LEU A 78 -15.90 -4.29 19.97
N LEU A 79 -16.40 -5.36 20.59
CA LEU A 79 -17.48 -6.18 20.06
C LEU A 79 -18.79 -5.73 20.69
N GLN A 80 -19.80 -5.50 19.87
CA GLN A 80 -21.13 -5.15 20.33
C GLN A 80 -22.12 -6.22 19.87
N THR A 81 -22.88 -6.80 20.80
CA THR A 81 -23.96 -7.72 20.45
C THR A 81 -25.21 -6.91 20.11
N SER A 82 -25.75 -7.11 18.91
CA SER A 82 -26.99 -6.51 18.42
C SER A 82 -28.04 -7.60 18.13
N ALA A 83 -29.27 -7.19 17.81
CA ALA A 83 -30.33 -8.14 17.44
C ALA A 83 -29.99 -8.97 16.17
N GLY A 84 -29.05 -8.47 15.34
CA GLY A 84 -28.57 -9.14 14.14
C GLY A 84 -27.32 -10.01 14.35
N GLY A 85 -26.84 -10.14 15.60
CA GLY A 85 -25.61 -10.85 15.96
C GLY A 85 -24.50 -9.91 16.43
N ASP A 86 -23.27 -10.42 16.49
CA ASP A 86 -22.13 -9.65 16.96
C ASP A 86 -21.59 -8.73 15.87
N GLU A 87 -21.39 -7.45 16.21
CA GLU A 87 -20.86 -6.40 15.36
C GLU A 87 -19.48 -5.96 15.86
N LEU A 88 -18.52 -5.90 14.93
CA LEU A 88 -17.20 -5.34 15.22
C LEU A 88 -17.26 -3.83 15.09
N VAL A 89 -17.07 -3.12 16.20
CA VAL A 89 -16.95 -1.66 16.22
C VAL A 89 -15.49 -1.28 16.02
N TYR A 90 -15.26 -0.35 15.09
CA TYR A 90 -13.94 0.13 14.73
C TYR A 90 -13.88 1.65 14.62
N GLU A 91 -12.68 2.19 14.81
CA GLU A 91 -12.38 3.59 14.60
C GLU A 91 -11.62 3.78 13.29
N ARG A 92 -12.01 4.79 12.52
CA ARG A 92 -11.32 5.18 11.29
C ARG A 92 -10.26 6.25 11.55
N TYR A 93 -9.03 5.99 11.10
CA TYR A 93 -7.95 6.97 11.08
C TYR A 93 -8.14 7.92 9.90
N LYS A 94 -8.06 9.23 10.18
CA LYS A 94 -8.23 10.28 9.18
C LYS A 94 -6.91 10.90 8.71
N ARG A 95 -5.87 10.82 9.55
CA ARG A 95 -4.58 11.46 9.33
C ARG A 95 -3.47 10.61 9.94
N TRP A 96 -2.32 10.62 9.28
CA TRP A 96 -1.07 10.02 9.72
C TRP A 96 0.08 10.75 9.04
N SER A 97 1.30 10.53 9.53
CA SER A 97 2.51 11.00 8.85
C SER A 97 2.74 10.14 7.59
N PRO A 98 2.83 10.74 6.38
CA PRO A 98 2.86 9.98 5.13
C PRO A 98 4.02 8.97 5.07
N PHE A 99 3.70 7.73 4.71
CA PHE A 99 4.66 6.63 4.54
C PHE A 99 5.55 6.88 3.31
N GLY A 100 5.01 7.52 2.27
CA GLY A 100 5.77 7.94 1.09
C GLY A 100 6.90 8.94 1.36
N ASN A 101 7.00 9.48 2.58
CA ASN A 101 8.01 10.47 2.99
C ASN A 101 9.14 9.88 3.84
N ILE A 102 9.12 8.59 4.12
CA ILE A 102 10.18 7.89 4.86
C ILE A 102 11.53 8.06 4.14
N LYS A 103 12.62 8.27 4.89
CA LYS A 103 13.96 8.51 4.34
C LYS A 103 15.01 7.53 4.87
N GLU A 104 14.69 6.79 5.93
CA GLU A 104 15.64 5.91 6.61
C GLU A 104 15.05 4.50 6.80
N ILE A 105 15.90 3.46 6.76
CA ILE A 105 15.48 2.07 6.97
C ILE A 105 14.89 1.89 8.38
N GLU A 106 15.47 2.55 9.37
CA GLU A 106 15.04 2.53 10.76
C GLU A 106 13.59 3.05 10.91
N GLU A 107 13.22 4.06 10.11
CA GLU A 107 11.85 4.56 10.05
C GLU A 107 10.89 3.53 9.45
N ILE A 108 11.32 2.71 8.47
CA ILE A 108 10.48 1.64 7.92
C ILE A 108 10.11 0.64 9.04
N GLU A 109 11.09 0.23 9.84
CA GLU A 109 10.86 -0.68 10.97
C GLU A 109 9.97 -0.06 12.04
N MET A 110 10.16 1.24 12.32
CA MET A 110 9.26 1.99 13.20
C MET A 110 7.81 1.98 12.70
N TYR A 111 7.60 2.28 11.43
CA TYR A 111 6.27 2.32 10.82
C TYR A 111 5.63 0.93 10.80
N ARG A 112 6.40 -0.13 10.52
CA ARG A 112 5.96 -1.53 10.64
C ARG A 112 5.48 -1.86 12.05
N PHE A 113 6.24 -1.46 13.06
CA PHE A 113 5.85 -1.67 14.46
C PHE A 113 4.54 -0.96 14.81
N TYR A 114 4.37 0.31 14.41
CA TYR A 114 3.14 1.04 14.73
C TYR A 114 1.92 0.60 13.92
N LEU A 115 2.11 -0.03 12.75
CA LEU A 115 1.02 -0.73 12.07
C LEU A 115 0.49 -1.91 12.89
N ALA A 116 1.37 -2.67 13.53
CA ALA A 116 1.00 -3.77 14.42
C ALA A 116 0.51 -3.31 15.80
N HIS A 117 1.06 -2.20 16.29
CA HIS A 117 0.86 -1.71 17.66
C HIS A 117 0.59 -0.20 17.72
N PRO A 118 -0.52 0.28 17.12
CA PRO A 118 -0.80 1.72 16.98
C PRO A 118 -1.01 2.46 18.31
N ASP A 119 -1.38 1.76 19.38
CA ASP A 119 -1.61 2.35 20.71
C ASP A 119 -0.32 2.50 21.53
N ARG A 120 0.81 1.95 21.07
CA ARG A 120 2.10 2.10 21.77
C ARG A 120 2.58 3.54 21.66
N LEU A 121 3.11 4.06 22.76
CA LEU A 121 3.63 5.43 22.82
C LEU A 121 5.06 5.52 22.30
N TYR A 122 5.82 4.43 22.43
CA TYR A 122 7.24 4.36 22.11
C TYR A 122 7.59 3.01 21.50
N HIS A 123 8.54 3.03 20.57
CA HIS A 123 9.16 1.84 20.00
C HIS A 123 10.30 1.37 20.92
N PRO A 124 10.35 0.10 21.35
CA PRO A 124 11.31 -0.36 22.37
C PRO A 124 12.77 -0.42 21.87
N GLY A 125 12.99 -0.40 20.56
CA GLY A 125 14.33 -0.49 19.93
C GLY A 125 14.78 0.77 19.19
N LEU A 126 14.10 1.91 19.35
CA LEU A 126 14.47 3.17 18.70
C LEU A 126 14.49 4.32 19.72
N ASP A 127 15.29 5.34 19.45
CA ASP A 127 15.33 6.55 20.28
C ASP A 127 13.93 7.16 20.41
N SER A 128 13.60 7.65 21.61
CA SER A 128 12.27 8.19 21.96
C SER A 128 11.87 9.45 21.18
N THR A 129 12.71 9.90 20.25
CA THR A 129 12.56 11.11 19.44
C THR A 129 11.69 10.90 18.21
N CYS A 130 11.45 9.65 17.78
CA CYS A 130 10.60 9.36 16.63
C CYS A 130 9.15 9.10 17.10
N PRO A 131 8.23 10.06 16.91
CA PRO A 131 6.87 9.95 17.42
C PRO A 131 6.06 8.90 16.63
N ASN A 132 5.09 8.28 17.29
CA ASN A 132 4.11 7.43 16.64
C ASN A 132 3.43 8.19 15.47
N PRO A 133 3.50 7.68 14.22
CA PRO A 133 3.03 8.40 13.03
C PRO A 133 1.51 8.59 13.01
N PHE A 134 0.78 7.86 13.84
CA PHE A 134 -0.68 7.94 13.99
C PHE A 134 -1.10 8.84 15.17
N ARG A 135 -0.16 9.28 16.01
CA ARG A 135 -0.42 10.14 17.15
C ARG A 135 -0.44 11.60 16.72
N PHE A 136 -1.58 12.05 16.21
CA PHE A 136 -1.80 13.48 15.95
C PHE A 136 -2.17 14.23 17.25
N PRO A 137 -1.68 15.47 17.47
CA PRO A 137 -1.87 16.22 18.73
C PRO A 137 -3.31 16.67 19.02
N PHE A 138 -4.29 16.26 18.22
CA PHE A 138 -5.70 16.55 18.45
C PHE A 138 -6.47 15.22 18.52
N PRO A 139 -7.49 15.10 19.37
CA PRO A 139 -8.35 13.93 19.39
C PRO A 139 -9.05 13.85 18.02
N CYS A 140 -8.44 13.12 17.09
CA CYS A 140 -9.14 12.60 15.93
C CYS A 140 -10.01 11.47 16.48
N SER A 141 -11.10 11.80 17.16
CA SER A 141 -12.19 10.85 17.31
C SER A 141 -12.62 10.49 15.89
N GLY A 142 -12.14 9.35 15.42
CA GLY A 142 -12.66 8.76 14.20
C GLY A 142 -14.15 8.58 14.38
N SER A 143 -14.91 8.68 13.29
CA SER A 143 -16.29 8.21 13.33
C SER A 143 -16.24 6.73 13.70
N LEU A 144 -16.86 6.36 14.81
CA LEU A 144 -17.08 4.95 15.13
C LEU A 144 -18.02 4.39 14.08
N CYS A 145 -17.64 3.23 13.54
CA CYS A 145 -18.43 2.49 12.56
C CYS A 145 -18.47 1.04 13.01
N ALA A 146 -19.45 0.30 12.51
CA ALA A 146 -19.65 -1.09 12.85
C ALA A 146 -20.06 -1.89 11.62
N PHE A 147 -19.70 -3.17 11.60
CA PHE A 147 -20.24 -4.15 10.66
C PHE A 147 -20.45 -5.49 11.37
N ALA A 148 -21.39 -6.30 10.89
CA ALA A 148 -21.65 -7.63 11.44
C ALA A 148 -20.46 -8.57 11.20
N THR A 149 -19.97 -9.22 12.26
CA THR A 149 -18.80 -10.13 12.20
C THR A 149 -19.02 -11.32 11.27
N ALA A 150 -20.26 -11.76 11.07
CA ALA A 150 -20.63 -12.79 10.10
C ALA A 150 -20.15 -12.46 8.67
N LEU A 151 -20.01 -11.17 8.33
CA LEU A 151 -19.50 -10.75 7.02
C LEU A 151 -18.05 -11.16 6.77
N LEU A 152 -17.25 -11.41 7.81
CA LEU A 152 -15.86 -11.87 7.67
C LEU A 152 -15.77 -13.27 7.04
N ALA A 153 -16.84 -14.07 7.14
CA ALA A 153 -16.94 -15.37 6.49
C ALA A 153 -17.25 -15.27 4.98
N SER A 154 -17.63 -14.08 4.48
CA SER A 154 -17.94 -13.83 3.07
C SER A 154 -16.73 -14.13 2.17
N LYS A 155 -16.96 -14.56 0.91
CA LYS A 155 -15.86 -14.75 -0.04
C LYS A 155 -15.30 -13.40 -0.48
N THR A 156 -16.15 -12.38 -0.54
CA THR A 156 -15.74 -11.00 -0.78
C THR A 156 -14.99 -10.45 0.43
N LYS A 157 -13.67 -10.32 0.29
CA LYS A 157 -12.77 -9.89 1.37
C LYS A 157 -12.64 -8.37 1.39
N PHE A 158 -13.13 -7.76 2.46
CA PHE A 158 -13.15 -6.30 2.60
C PHE A 158 -12.32 -5.77 3.78
N LEU A 159 -11.77 -6.64 4.62
CA LEU A 159 -10.94 -6.26 5.77
C LEU A 159 -9.64 -7.06 5.77
N HIS A 160 -8.51 -6.36 5.86
CA HIS A 160 -7.19 -6.96 5.76
C HIS A 160 -6.28 -6.58 6.91
N LEU A 161 -5.47 -7.55 7.35
CA LEU A 161 -4.43 -7.46 8.38
C LEU A 161 -3.03 -7.53 7.79
N GLU A 162 -2.03 -7.41 8.68
CA GLU A 162 -0.61 -7.55 8.35
C GLU A 162 -0.21 -6.58 7.24
N LEU A 163 -0.56 -5.32 7.48
CA LEU A 163 -0.25 -4.23 6.57
C LEU A 163 1.26 -3.99 6.54
N THR A 164 1.76 -3.73 5.35
CA THR A 164 3.13 -3.29 5.13
C THR A 164 3.16 -1.82 4.72
N VAL A 165 4.35 -1.21 4.76
CA VAL A 165 4.57 0.16 4.24
C VAL A 165 4.11 0.29 2.77
N PRO A 166 4.49 -0.63 1.85
CA PRO A 166 3.93 -0.65 0.50
C PRO A 166 2.40 -0.64 0.43
N ASP A 167 1.73 -1.43 1.29
CA ASP A 167 0.26 -1.53 1.29
C ASP A 167 -0.39 -0.18 1.63
N VAL A 168 0.16 0.56 2.59
CA VAL A 168 -0.34 1.88 2.97
C VAL A 168 -0.11 2.89 1.84
N ILE A 169 1.11 2.95 1.29
CA ILE A 169 1.44 3.89 0.20
C ILE A 169 0.52 3.63 -1.00
N LYS A 170 0.37 2.37 -1.40
CA LYS A 170 -0.42 1.99 -2.57
C LYS A 170 -1.90 2.32 -2.40
N ASN A 171 -2.49 1.95 -1.27
CA ASN A 171 -3.95 1.93 -1.12
C ASN A 171 -4.51 3.16 -0.39
N LEU A 172 -3.68 3.89 0.37
CA LEU A 172 -4.12 5.01 1.22
C LEU A 172 -3.43 6.34 0.89
N GLU A 173 -2.34 6.33 0.13
CA GLU A 173 -1.59 7.53 -0.26
C GLU A 173 -1.48 7.68 -1.79
N ASP A 174 -2.37 7.05 -2.54
CA ASP A 174 -2.43 7.12 -4.01
C ASP A 174 -1.12 6.74 -4.72
N GLY A 175 -0.31 5.87 -4.10
CA GLY A 175 1.01 5.51 -4.59
C GLY A 175 2.05 6.63 -4.49
N TYR A 176 1.73 7.74 -3.82
CA TYR A 176 2.63 8.86 -3.65
C TYR A 176 3.85 8.46 -2.83
N CYS A 177 5.02 8.58 -3.43
CA CYS A 177 6.29 8.28 -2.78
C CYS A 177 7.33 9.28 -3.22
N THR A 178 7.95 9.98 -2.26
CA THR A 178 9.00 10.96 -2.54
C THR A 178 10.30 10.34 -3.03
N CYS A 179 10.50 9.04 -2.77
CA CYS A 179 11.67 8.29 -3.26
C CYS A 179 11.61 8.04 -4.77
N CYS A 180 10.47 7.60 -5.30
CA CYS A 180 10.33 7.14 -6.68
C CYS A 180 9.28 7.88 -7.52
N SER A 181 8.59 8.87 -6.94
CA SER A 181 7.49 9.61 -7.57
C SER A 181 6.41 8.71 -8.19
N GLY A 182 6.10 7.59 -7.52
CA GLY A 182 5.10 6.61 -7.98
C GLY A 182 5.55 5.74 -9.16
N LYS A 183 6.84 5.79 -9.56
CA LYS A 183 7.38 4.97 -10.67
C LYS A 183 7.93 3.63 -10.20
N HIS A 184 7.94 3.37 -8.89
CA HIS A 184 8.47 2.15 -8.25
C HIS A 184 9.97 1.89 -8.47
N VAL A 185 10.66 2.80 -9.17
CA VAL A 185 12.11 2.82 -9.35
C VAL A 185 12.64 4.21 -9.00
N PHE A 186 13.86 4.27 -8.46
CA PHE A 186 14.54 5.52 -8.12
C PHE A 186 15.98 5.48 -8.64
N GLY A 187 16.62 6.63 -8.82
CA GLY A 187 18.00 6.72 -9.31
C GLY A 187 18.16 7.64 -10.51
N SER A 188 19.29 7.53 -11.21
CA SER A 188 19.69 8.47 -12.26
C SER A 188 20.70 7.87 -13.23
N ASP A 189 20.61 8.25 -14.50
CA ASP A 189 21.58 7.89 -15.53
C ASP A 189 22.84 8.79 -15.50
N PHE A 190 22.82 9.88 -14.73
CA PHE A 190 23.90 10.89 -14.71
C PHE A 190 24.67 10.90 -13.40
N ILE A 191 23.97 11.28 -12.33
CA ILE A 191 24.47 11.40 -10.95
C ILE A 191 23.29 11.06 -10.03
N SER A 192 23.55 10.19 -9.07
CA SER A 192 22.59 9.84 -8.03
C SER A 192 22.24 11.08 -7.19
N SER A 193 20.95 11.36 -7.04
CA SER A 193 20.42 12.39 -6.14
C SER A 193 20.73 12.06 -4.67
N ASP A 194 20.69 13.05 -3.77
CA ASP A 194 20.88 12.84 -2.32
C ASP A 194 19.98 11.75 -1.76
N THR A 195 18.71 11.71 -2.20
CA THR A 195 17.76 10.67 -1.80
C THR A 195 18.22 9.29 -2.27
N SER A 196 18.67 9.17 -3.53
CA SER A 196 19.15 7.89 -4.06
C SER A 196 20.47 7.44 -3.42
N ASN A 197 21.40 8.38 -3.18
CA ASN A 197 22.66 8.10 -2.49
C ASN A 197 22.43 7.61 -1.07
N ARG A 198 21.49 8.25 -0.36
CA ARG A 198 21.09 7.85 0.99
C ARG A 198 20.56 6.42 1.01
N TRP A 199 19.55 6.12 0.19
CA TRP A 199 18.95 4.78 0.15
C TRP A 199 19.95 3.71 -0.26
N TYR A 200 20.77 3.98 -1.28
CA TYR A 200 21.84 3.06 -1.67
C TYR A 200 22.82 2.82 -0.50
N SER A 201 23.30 3.89 0.15
CA SER A 201 24.29 3.75 1.24
C SER A 201 23.76 2.89 2.39
N GLN A 202 22.49 3.10 2.75
CA GLN A 202 21.82 2.33 3.80
C GLN A 202 21.63 0.86 3.42
N LEU A 203 21.27 0.58 2.16
CA LEU A 203 21.01 -0.79 1.70
C LEU A 203 22.30 -1.59 1.43
N ALA A 204 23.32 -0.93 0.87
CA ALA A 204 24.60 -1.54 0.53
C ALA A 204 25.60 -1.57 1.71
N GLY A 205 25.29 -0.91 2.83
CA GLY A 205 26.12 -0.91 4.05
C GLY A 205 27.44 -0.15 3.90
N GLY A 206 27.51 0.84 2.99
CA GLY A 206 28.74 1.58 2.71
C GLY A 206 28.51 2.84 1.89
N PRO A 207 29.51 3.74 1.82
CA PRO A 207 29.39 4.98 1.07
C PRO A 207 29.19 4.69 -0.43
N VAL A 208 28.28 5.44 -1.07
CA VAL A 208 28.09 5.35 -2.52
C VAL A 208 29.33 5.88 -3.24
N PRO A 209 29.87 5.17 -4.24
CA PRO A 209 30.79 5.77 -5.18
C PRO A 209 30.16 7.05 -5.76
N MET A 210 30.89 8.17 -5.74
CA MET A 210 30.40 9.49 -6.16
C MET A 210 29.82 9.53 -7.61
N PHE A 211 30.02 8.46 -8.38
CA PHE A 211 29.58 8.30 -9.77
C PHE A 211 28.71 7.07 -10.00
N LEU A 212 28.08 6.50 -8.96
CA LEU A 212 27.17 5.38 -9.17
C LEU A 212 25.96 5.86 -9.98
N ARG A 213 25.84 5.34 -11.21
CA ARG A 213 24.75 5.59 -12.15
C ARG A 213 23.90 4.33 -12.21
N GLY A 214 22.61 4.48 -11.99
CA GLY A 214 21.73 3.34 -11.83
C GLY A 214 20.32 3.75 -11.48
N PHE A 215 19.35 3.00 -12.00
CA PHE A 215 18.01 2.93 -11.43
C PHE A 215 17.93 1.69 -10.55
N PHE A 216 17.20 1.76 -9.44
CA PHE A 216 17.02 0.69 -8.48
C PHE A 216 15.55 0.58 -8.10
N ILE A 217 15.13 -0.58 -7.60
CA ILE A 217 13.76 -0.79 -7.14
C ILE A 217 13.51 0.03 -5.87
N CYS A 218 12.38 0.74 -5.81
CA CYS A 218 12.04 1.59 -4.66
C CYS A 218 11.82 0.75 -3.38
N PRO A 219 12.60 0.99 -2.31
CA PRO A 219 12.47 0.22 -1.06
C PRO A 219 11.13 0.44 -0.35
N LEU A 220 10.50 1.60 -0.54
CA LEU A 220 9.22 1.94 0.10
C LEU A 220 8.01 1.37 -0.63
N CYS A 221 7.99 1.44 -1.96
CA CYS A 221 6.82 1.01 -2.74
C CYS A 221 6.82 -0.48 -3.07
N VAL A 222 7.99 -1.09 -3.16
CA VAL A 222 8.14 -2.48 -3.60
C VAL A 222 8.67 -3.35 -2.47
N GLY A 223 9.60 -2.83 -1.66
CA GLY A 223 10.12 -3.50 -0.48
C GLY A 223 11.64 -3.53 -0.44
N LEU A 224 12.19 -3.64 0.77
CA LEU A 224 13.64 -3.61 1.03
C LEU A 224 14.38 -4.76 0.32
N GLU A 225 13.84 -5.97 0.33
CA GLU A 225 14.50 -7.13 -0.26
C GLU A 225 14.67 -6.99 -1.77
N HIS A 226 13.65 -6.48 -2.47
CA HIS A 226 13.74 -6.22 -3.91
C HIS A 226 14.66 -5.05 -4.25
N ALA A 227 14.71 -4.04 -3.38
CA ALA A 227 15.67 -2.95 -3.53
C ALA A 227 17.12 -3.45 -3.40
N ARG A 228 17.41 -4.29 -2.40
CA ARG A 228 18.73 -4.95 -2.23
C ARG A 228 19.07 -5.83 -3.43
N GLU A 229 18.15 -6.69 -3.85
CA GLU A 229 18.32 -7.53 -5.04
C GLU A 229 18.72 -6.69 -6.26
N SER A 230 18.06 -5.54 -6.48
CA SER A 230 18.40 -4.65 -7.59
C SER A 230 19.80 -4.02 -7.48
N ILE A 231 20.24 -3.72 -6.26
CA ILE A 231 21.59 -3.20 -5.99
C ILE A 231 22.64 -4.29 -6.23
N ASP A 232 22.39 -5.52 -5.77
CA ASP A 232 23.32 -6.65 -5.91
C ASP A 232 23.51 -7.03 -7.39
N VAL A 233 22.42 -7.07 -8.16
CA VAL A 233 22.47 -7.34 -9.60
C VAL A 233 23.18 -6.19 -10.32
N HIS A 234 22.91 -4.94 -9.96
CA HIS A 234 23.61 -3.78 -10.52
C HIS A 234 25.12 -3.83 -10.26
N GLY A 235 25.53 -4.10 -9.01
CA GLY A 235 26.94 -4.20 -8.63
C GLY A 235 27.68 -5.38 -9.28
N SER A 236 26.96 -6.43 -9.64
CA SER A 236 27.50 -7.60 -10.35
C SER A 236 27.52 -7.41 -11.87
N THR A 237 26.80 -6.42 -12.40
CA THR A 237 26.72 -6.16 -13.84
C THR A 237 27.87 -5.24 -14.27
N PRO A 238 28.71 -5.63 -15.24
CA PRO A 238 29.72 -4.74 -15.81
C PRO A 238 29.08 -3.45 -16.32
N SER A 239 29.71 -2.30 -16.06
CA SER A 239 29.16 -0.99 -16.45
C SER A 239 28.86 -0.86 -17.95
N SER A 240 29.57 -1.62 -18.79
CA SER A 240 29.36 -1.71 -20.24
C SER A 240 28.09 -2.47 -20.66
N LEU A 241 27.46 -3.22 -19.76
CA LEU A 241 26.26 -4.03 -20.01
C LEU A 241 25.02 -3.49 -19.27
N TYR A 242 25.15 -2.33 -18.62
CA TYR A 242 24.08 -1.74 -17.82
C TYR A 242 22.81 -1.45 -18.63
N ARG A 243 22.94 -0.96 -19.87
CA ARG A 243 21.76 -0.63 -20.69
C ARG A 243 21.15 -1.88 -21.33
N GLU A 244 21.99 -2.84 -21.63
CA GLU A 244 21.71 -4.02 -22.44
C GLU A 244 21.14 -5.17 -21.60
N GLU A 245 21.57 -5.29 -20.34
CA GLU A 245 21.21 -6.41 -19.46
C GLU A 245 20.46 -5.94 -18.21
N TYR A 246 21.01 -4.97 -17.48
CA TYR A 246 20.42 -4.56 -16.21
C TYR A 246 19.10 -3.79 -16.36
N LYS A 247 19.01 -2.82 -17.27
CA LYS A 247 17.75 -2.06 -17.48
C LYS A 247 16.58 -2.96 -17.89
N PRO A 248 16.72 -3.88 -18.87
CA PRO A 248 15.67 -4.86 -19.17
C PRO A 248 15.30 -5.72 -17.97
N TRP A 249 16.31 -6.26 -17.26
CA TRP A 249 16.08 -7.06 -16.05
C TRP A 249 15.27 -6.28 -15.00
N LEU A 250 15.62 -5.01 -14.73
CA LEU A 250 14.93 -4.17 -13.76
C LEU A 250 13.46 -3.96 -14.14
N LEU A 251 13.19 -3.68 -15.42
CA LEU A 251 11.83 -3.48 -15.91
C LEU A 251 10.99 -4.75 -15.81
N ASP A 252 11.55 -5.86 -16.25
CA ASP A 252 10.88 -7.16 -16.21
C ASP A 252 10.65 -7.61 -14.76
N ARG A 253 11.59 -7.27 -13.86
CA ARG A 253 11.44 -7.53 -12.42
C ARG A 253 10.29 -6.74 -11.82
N VAL A 254 10.21 -5.43 -12.07
CA VAL A 254 9.10 -4.57 -11.59
C VAL A 254 7.75 -5.07 -12.12
N GLU A 255 7.69 -5.45 -13.39
CA GLU A 255 6.49 -6.01 -14.01
C GLU A 255 6.09 -7.37 -13.41
N SER A 256 7.07 -8.26 -13.15
CA SER A 256 6.84 -9.56 -12.51
C SER A 256 6.29 -9.44 -11.08
N LEU A 257 6.56 -8.31 -10.41
CA LEU A 257 6.02 -7.98 -9.09
C LEU A 257 4.62 -7.35 -9.14
N GLY A 258 4.02 -7.29 -10.34
CA GLY A 258 2.65 -6.80 -10.56
C GLY A 258 2.53 -5.29 -10.67
N PHE A 259 3.64 -4.57 -10.85
CA PHE A 259 3.63 -3.13 -11.07
C PHE A 259 3.62 -2.79 -12.56
N LYS A 260 3.06 -1.64 -12.90
CA LYS A 260 3.11 -1.13 -14.27
C LYS A 260 4.56 -0.86 -14.66
N ARG A 261 4.98 -1.39 -15.81
CA ARG A 261 6.31 -1.15 -16.38
C ARG A 261 6.60 0.36 -16.43
N PRO A 262 7.65 0.84 -15.73
CA PRO A 262 7.90 2.26 -15.65
C PRO A 262 8.44 2.78 -16.99
N CYS A 263 7.94 3.94 -17.41
CA CYS A 263 8.52 4.70 -18.50
C CYS A 263 9.68 5.52 -17.92
N PHE A 264 10.93 5.16 -18.25
CA PHE A 264 12.10 5.86 -17.72
C PHE A 264 12.14 7.34 -18.13
N ALA A 265 11.58 7.71 -19.28
CA ALA A 265 11.41 9.12 -19.69
C ALA A 265 10.65 9.98 -18.67
N ASP A 266 9.87 9.36 -17.78
CA ASP A 266 9.10 10.06 -16.75
C ASP A 266 9.74 9.98 -15.36
N VAL A 267 10.86 9.26 -15.21
CA VAL A 267 11.62 9.21 -13.97
C VAL A 267 12.49 10.47 -13.89
N PRO A 268 12.47 11.22 -12.77
CA PRO A 268 13.31 12.39 -12.61
C PRO A 268 14.78 12.05 -12.91
N ASN A 269 15.43 12.86 -13.76
CA ASN A 269 16.85 12.73 -14.14
C ASN A 269 17.21 11.54 -15.05
N SER A 270 16.28 11.00 -15.83
CA SER A 270 16.63 10.13 -16.97
C SER A 270 17.10 10.92 -18.19
N THR A 271 17.94 10.31 -19.04
CA THR A 271 18.39 10.95 -20.29
C THR A 271 17.23 11.34 -21.22
N GLU A 272 16.14 10.57 -21.17
CA GLU A 272 14.94 10.78 -21.99
C GLU A 272 14.00 11.86 -21.42
N SER A 273 13.99 12.03 -20.10
CA SER A 273 13.26 13.14 -19.45
C SER A 273 13.92 14.48 -19.80
N LEU A 274 15.25 14.54 -19.77
CA LEU A 274 16.03 15.72 -20.15
C LEU A 274 15.86 16.09 -21.62
N SER A 275 15.84 15.12 -22.53
CA SER A 275 15.61 15.40 -23.95
C SER A 275 14.22 15.99 -24.22
N LYS A 276 13.16 15.46 -23.56
CA LYS A 276 11.81 16.05 -23.61
C LYS A 276 11.76 17.45 -23.00
N SER A 277 12.45 17.69 -21.87
CA SER A 277 12.49 19.00 -21.24
C SER A 277 13.20 20.04 -22.11
N ILE A 278 14.32 19.69 -22.73
CA ILE A 278 15.05 20.58 -23.65
C ILE A 278 14.21 20.87 -24.89
N ALA A 279 13.58 19.84 -25.49
CA ALA A 279 12.70 20.00 -26.64
C ALA A 279 11.50 20.93 -26.32
N ASN A 280 10.88 20.78 -25.15
CA ASN A 280 9.77 21.63 -24.70
C ASN A 280 10.21 23.06 -24.35
N SER A 281 11.43 23.26 -23.87
CA SER A 281 11.98 24.61 -23.62
C SER A 281 12.31 25.34 -24.92
N ILE A 282 12.85 24.61 -25.92
CA ILE A 282 13.11 25.17 -27.26
C ILE A 282 11.79 25.54 -27.95
N ALA A 283 10.77 24.67 -27.88
CA ALA A 283 9.45 24.94 -28.48
C ALA A 283 8.62 26.05 -27.79
N ARG A 284 9.08 26.60 -26.66
CA ARG A 284 8.47 27.75 -25.97
C ARG A 284 9.22 29.06 -26.21
N MET A 285 10.33 29.01 -26.94
CA MET A 285 11.15 30.16 -27.29
C MET A 285 10.96 30.62 -28.75
N ASP A 286 10.18 29.85 -29.53
CA ASP A 286 9.63 30.21 -30.85
C ASP A 286 8.14 30.55 -30.73
#